data_AF-A0A7T5ELU6-F1
#
_entry.id   AF-A0A7T5ELU6-F1
#
_cell.length_a   1.000
_cell.length_b   1.000
_cell.length_c   1.000
_cell.angle_alpha   90.00
_cell.angle_beta   90.00
_cell.angle_gamma   90.00
#
_symmetry.space_group_name_H-M   'P 1'
#
loop_
_entity.id
_entity.type
_entity.pdbx_description
1 polymer ?
#
loop_
_entity_poly.entity_id
_entity_poly.type
_entity_poly.pdbx_seq_one_letter_code
_entity_poly.pdbx_strand_id
1 'polypeptide(L)'
;MGFEIPLLDQIISFQDIIELTDEQRAIILEVSKNKTFEQWIDIESGVKIPLHPEQRETVLRLKNGLVAAKDKRELVKGDTIIFTRHARERIAVRVDKFSKEAPPTFESILLVVQLVIESDFVDDHAEWKGYPKLAYTLVHTGYGEKFKITVSFEMVDQEHIKVITVSNEHISELTASLMELPEISDKLREFKRSLLGLD
;
A
#
# COMPACT_ATOMS: atom_id res chain seq x y z
N MET A 1 -2.33 4.80 -21.71
CA MET A 1 -1.55 3.76 -22.41
C MET A 1 -1.88 2.45 -21.72
N GLY A 2 -2.40 1.48 -22.48
CA GLY A 2 -2.90 0.23 -21.93
C GLY A 2 -2.77 -0.87 -22.97
N PHE A 3 -2.79 -2.11 -22.52
CA PHE A 3 -2.78 -3.28 -23.40
C PHE A 3 -3.74 -4.34 -22.85
N GLU A 4 -4.15 -5.26 -23.72
CA GLU A 4 -5.06 -6.33 -23.34
C GLU A 4 -4.30 -7.55 -22.82
N ILE A 5 -4.74 -8.07 -21.69
CA ILE A 5 -4.19 -9.28 -21.08
C ILE A 5 -5.25 -10.37 -21.15
N PRO A 6 -5.11 -11.37 -22.05
CA PRO A 6 -6.02 -12.50 -22.11
C PRO A 6 -5.77 -13.46 -20.94
N LEU A 7 -6.84 -13.74 -20.19
CA LEU A 7 -6.93 -14.86 -19.25
C LEU A 7 -7.62 -16.05 -19.92
N LEU A 8 -7.78 -17.17 -19.20
CA LEU A 8 -8.53 -18.33 -19.70
C LEU A 8 -10.01 -18.03 -19.96
N ASP A 9 -10.62 -17.14 -19.17
CA ASP A 9 -12.06 -16.90 -19.11
C ASP A 9 -12.49 -15.47 -19.46
N GLN A 10 -11.55 -14.52 -19.53
CA GLN A 10 -11.83 -13.11 -19.82
C GLN A 10 -10.61 -12.36 -20.37
N ILE A 11 -10.81 -11.11 -20.78
CA ILE A 11 -9.74 -10.18 -21.19
C ILE A 11 -9.71 -9.03 -20.21
N ILE A 12 -8.52 -8.68 -19.71
CA ILE A 12 -8.30 -7.53 -18.84
C ILE A 12 -7.70 -6.39 -19.66
N SER A 13 -8.27 -5.19 -19.53
CA SER A 13 -7.62 -3.97 -20.02
C SER A 13 -6.65 -3.46 -18.96
N PHE A 14 -5.35 -3.58 -19.20
CA PHE A 14 -4.32 -3.09 -18.29
C PHE A 14 -4.26 -1.56 -18.32
N GLN A 15 -4.35 -0.94 -17.15
CA GLN A 15 -4.34 0.49 -16.91
C GLN A 15 -3.59 0.79 -15.62
N ASP A 16 -2.41 1.39 -15.75
CA ASP A 16 -1.53 1.68 -14.62
C ASP A 16 -0.90 3.07 -14.72
N ILE A 17 -0.28 3.51 -13.63
CA ILE A 17 0.42 4.79 -13.48
C ILE A 17 1.79 4.80 -14.16
N ILE A 18 2.33 3.63 -14.51
CA ILE A 18 3.53 3.49 -15.34
C ILE A 18 3.20 2.82 -16.66
N GLU A 19 3.99 3.13 -17.67
CA GLU A 19 4.00 2.34 -18.90
C GLU A 19 4.95 1.15 -18.75
N LEU A 20 4.47 -0.05 -19.11
CA LEU A 20 5.30 -1.24 -19.18
C LEU A 20 6.06 -1.32 -20.50
N THR A 21 7.31 -1.75 -20.45
CA THR A 21 8.10 -2.12 -21.65
C THR A 21 7.56 -3.39 -22.29
N ASP A 22 7.96 -3.68 -23.53
CA ASP A 22 7.53 -4.89 -24.22
C ASP A 22 8.01 -6.17 -23.51
N GLU A 23 9.20 -6.14 -22.88
CA GLU A 23 9.72 -7.24 -22.07
C GLU A 23 8.85 -7.48 -20.83
N GLN A 24 8.47 -6.42 -20.12
CA GLN A 24 7.59 -6.50 -18.95
C GLN A 24 6.19 -7.01 -19.34
N ARG A 25 5.66 -6.57 -20.48
CA ARG A 25 4.37 -7.07 -21.04
C ARG A 25 4.47 -8.56 -21.37
N ALA A 26 5.58 -8.99 -21.99
CA ALA A 26 5.79 -10.39 -22.34
C ALA A 26 5.74 -11.31 -21.11
N ILE A 27 6.33 -10.90 -19.99
CA ILE A 27 6.27 -11.64 -18.71
C ILE A 27 4.82 -11.89 -18.27
N ILE A 28 3.97 -10.86 -18.33
CA ILE A 28 2.54 -10.98 -17.97
C ILE A 28 1.82 -11.90 -18.97
N LEU A 29 2.06 -11.71 -20.27
CA LEU A 29 1.37 -12.44 -21.33
C LEU A 29 1.73 -13.94 -21.39
N GLU A 30 2.94 -14.30 -20.96
CA GLU A 30 3.40 -15.71 -20.89
C GLU A 30 2.59 -16.53 -19.87
N VAL A 31 2.25 -15.91 -18.74
CA VAL A 31 1.63 -16.62 -17.61
C VAL A 31 0.12 -16.40 -17.50
N SER A 32 -0.40 -15.27 -17.98
CA SER A 32 -1.80 -14.86 -17.86
C SER A 32 -2.79 -15.86 -18.45
N LYS A 33 -2.48 -16.39 -19.63
CA LYS A 33 -3.34 -17.33 -20.40
C LYS A 33 -3.54 -18.69 -19.75
N ASN A 34 -2.80 -19.00 -18.68
CA ASN A 34 -2.82 -20.31 -18.02
C ASN A 34 -3.76 -20.35 -16.81
N LYS A 35 -4.44 -19.25 -16.48
CA LYS A 35 -5.32 -19.15 -15.30
C LYS A 35 -6.58 -18.35 -15.60
N THR A 36 -7.66 -18.69 -14.91
CA THR A 36 -8.87 -17.87 -14.83
C THR A 36 -8.66 -16.68 -13.91
N PHE A 37 -9.56 -15.70 -13.95
CA PHE A 37 -9.51 -14.57 -13.01
C PHE A 37 -9.61 -15.00 -11.55
N GLU A 38 -10.51 -15.93 -11.23
CA GLU A 38 -10.67 -16.47 -9.88
C GLU A 38 -9.38 -17.15 -9.38
N GLN A 39 -8.74 -17.94 -10.24
CA GLN A 39 -7.46 -18.56 -9.91
C GLN A 39 -6.35 -17.53 -9.64
N TRP A 40 -6.34 -16.39 -10.35
CA TRP A 40 -5.40 -15.30 -10.07
C TRP A 40 -5.67 -14.63 -8.72
N ILE A 41 -6.93 -14.53 -8.28
CA ILE A 41 -7.26 -13.97 -6.96
C ILE A 41 -6.74 -14.87 -5.84
N ASP A 42 -6.86 -16.19 -6.03
CA ASP A 42 -6.60 -17.20 -5.00
C ASP A 42 -5.11 -17.54 -4.77
N ILE A 43 -4.22 -17.24 -5.72
CA ILE A 43 -2.78 -17.49 -5.49
C ILE A 43 -2.25 -16.63 -4.33
N GLU A 44 -1.19 -17.06 -3.66
CA GLU A 44 -0.61 -16.28 -2.56
C GLU A 44 0.16 -15.04 -3.08
N SER A 45 1.02 -15.24 -4.08
CA SER A 45 1.84 -14.21 -4.73
C SER A 45 1.56 -14.17 -6.22
N GLY A 46 1.43 -12.96 -6.75
CA GLY A 46 1.41 -12.67 -8.18
C GLY A 46 2.78 -12.75 -8.84
N VAL A 47 2.77 -12.38 -10.12
CA VAL A 47 3.94 -12.34 -11.01
C VAL A 47 4.77 -11.11 -10.68
N LYS A 48 6.07 -11.30 -10.44
CA LYS A 48 6.98 -10.18 -10.18
C LYS A 48 7.40 -9.54 -11.49
N ILE A 49 7.17 -8.24 -11.60
CA ILE A 49 7.54 -7.42 -12.75
C ILE A 49 8.69 -6.52 -12.33
N PRO A 50 9.91 -6.71 -12.86
CA PRO A 50 11.06 -5.89 -12.51
C PRO A 50 10.82 -4.45 -12.95
N LEU A 51 11.04 -3.47 -12.07
CA LEU A 51 10.85 -2.05 -12.36
C LEU A 51 12.17 -1.39 -12.71
N HIS A 52 12.15 -0.58 -13.77
CA HIS A 52 13.25 0.31 -14.07
C HIS A 52 13.31 1.48 -13.08
N PRO A 53 14.49 2.09 -12.86
CA PRO A 53 14.65 3.22 -11.94
C PRO A 53 13.65 4.37 -12.17
N GLU A 54 13.39 4.73 -13.42
CA GLU A 54 12.45 5.78 -13.81
C GLU A 54 10.99 5.45 -13.52
N GLN A 55 10.61 4.16 -13.59
CA GLN A 55 9.28 3.71 -13.20
C GLN A 55 9.09 3.84 -11.69
N ARG A 56 10.12 3.47 -10.90
CA ARG A 56 10.09 3.64 -9.43
C ARG A 56 10.04 5.11 -9.03
N GLU A 57 10.80 5.96 -9.70
CA GLU A 57 10.72 7.42 -9.49
C GLU A 57 9.32 7.96 -9.81
N THR A 58 8.70 7.46 -10.88
CA THR A 58 7.32 7.83 -11.25
C THR A 58 6.32 7.45 -10.16
N VAL A 59 6.42 6.23 -9.62
CA VAL A 59 5.58 5.76 -8.49
C VAL A 59 5.76 6.64 -7.26
N LEU A 60 7.01 6.94 -6.87
CA LEU A 60 7.31 7.81 -5.73
C LEU A 60 6.80 9.24 -5.94
N ARG A 61 7.02 9.80 -7.13
CA ARG A 61 6.57 11.15 -7.49
C ARG A 61 5.06 11.26 -7.40
N LEU A 62 4.33 10.28 -7.94
CA LEU A 62 2.86 10.26 -7.85
C LEU A 62 2.39 10.13 -6.40
N LYS A 63 2.93 9.16 -5.64
CA LYS A 63 2.65 9.02 -4.20
C LYS A 63 2.86 10.34 -3.46
N ASN A 64 4.02 10.97 -3.64
CA ASN A 64 4.36 12.24 -3.01
C ASN A 64 3.41 13.36 -3.42
N GLY A 65 3.01 13.42 -4.69
CA GLY A 65 2.00 14.38 -5.16
C GLY A 65 0.64 14.19 -4.48
N LEU A 66 0.17 12.95 -4.34
CA LEU A 66 -1.13 12.64 -3.73
C LEU A 66 -1.18 12.98 -2.23
N VAL A 67 -0.06 12.78 -1.52
CA VAL A 67 0.04 13.03 -0.07
C VAL A 67 0.55 14.43 0.29
N ALA A 68 1.01 15.22 -0.68
CA ALA A 68 1.58 16.53 -0.44
C ALA A 68 0.59 17.46 0.27
N ALA A 69 1.07 18.17 1.29
CA ALA A 69 0.34 19.20 2.04
C ALA A 69 -0.97 18.74 2.71
N LYS A 70 -1.19 17.42 2.86
CA LYS A 70 -2.34 16.86 3.58
C LYS A 70 -1.89 16.20 4.88
N ASP A 71 -2.68 16.36 5.93
CA ASP A 71 -2.46 15.59 7.15
C ASP A 71 -2.99 14.15 7.03
N LYS A 72 -2.56 13.26 7.93
CA LYS A 72 -2.93 11.83 7.89
C LYS A 72 -4.44 11.59 7.97
N ARG A 73 -5.18 12.43 8.70
CA ARG A 73 -6.63 12.33 8.86
C ARG A 73 -7.34 12.80 7.62
N GLU A 74 -6.85 13.86 7.00
CA GLU A 74 -7.36 14.35 5.71
C GLU A 74 -7.20 13.29 4.62
N LEU A 75 -6.06 12.60 4.59
CA LEU A 75 -5.82 11.52 3.63
C LEU A 75 -6.82 10.36 3.75
N VAL A 76 -7.23 10.03 4.98
CA VAL A 76 -8.25 9.00 5.23
C VAL A 76 -9.66 9.52 4.98
N LYS A 77 -10.00 10.73 5.46
CA LYS A 77 -11.35 11.30 5.33
C LYS A 77 -11.70 11.68 3.90
N GLY A 78 -10.71 12.13 3.12
CA GLY A 78 -10.86 12.50 1.72
C GLY A 78 -10.62 11.33 0.77
N ASP A 79 -10.59 10.09 1.27
CA ASP A 79 -10.39 8.86 0.51
C ASP A 79 -9.14 8.89 -0.40
N THR A 80 -8.13 9.70 -0.08
CA THR A 80 -6.85 9.71 -0.81
C THR A 80 -6.06 8.43 -0.52
N ILE A 81 -6.18 7.88 0.70
CA ILE A 81 -5.63 6.57 1.06
C ILE A 81 -6.76 5.68 1.55
N ILE A 82 -7.03 4.60 0.81
CA ILE A 82 -8.10 3.64 1.08
C ILE A 82 -7.49 2.29 1.46
N PHE A 83 -8.08 1.62 2.44
CA PHE A 83 -7.62 0.31 2.90
C PHE A 83 -8.55 -0.79 2.40
N THR A 84 -7.98 -1.80 1.75
CA THR A 84 -8.73 -3.04 1.47
C THR A 84 -9.14 -3.74 2.76
N ARG A 85 -10.15 -4.61 2.69
CA ARG A 85 -10.51 -5.50 3.80
C ARG A 85 -9.30 -6.30 4.27
N HIS A 86 -8.51 -6.86 3.34
CA HIS A 86 -7.31 -7.61 3.68
C HIS A 86 -6.29 -6.75 4.43
N ALA A 87 -6.01 -5.53 3.97
CA ALA A 87 -5.12 -4.60 4.68
C ALA A 87 -5.61 -4.33 6.10
N ARG A 88 -6.91 -4.06 6.28
CA ARG A 88 -7.50 -3.83 7.61
C ARG A 88 -7.33 -5.02 8.55
N GLU A 89 -7.61 -6.23 8.06
CA GLU A 89 -7.39 -7.48 8.81
C GLU A 89 -5.91 -7.65 9.19
N ARG A 90 -4.97 -7.37 8.26
CA ARG A 90 -3.54 -7.43 8.56
C ARG A 90 -3.11 -6.41 9.61
N ILE A 91 -3.67 -5.19 9.57
CA ILE A 91 -3.36 -4.13 10.53
C ILE A 91 -3.85 -4.53 11.92
N ALA A 92 -5.09 -5.00 12.05
CA ALA A 92 -5.66 -5.44 13.32
C ALA A 92 -4.82 -6.55 13.96
N VAL A 93 -4.43 -7.56 13.17
CA VAL A 93 -3.65 -8.70 13.67
C VAL A 93 -2.20 -8.32 13.98
N ARG A 94 -1.54 -7.55 13.09
CA ARG A 94 -0.10 -7.29 13.19
C ARG A 94 0.24 -6.12 14.11
N VAL A 95 -0.52 -5.02 13.99
CA VAL A 95 -0.29 -3.76 14.72
C VAL A 95 -1.01 -3.80 16.05
N ASP A 96 -2.33 -4.01 16.04
CA ASP A 96 -3.14 -3.95 17.28
C ASP A 96 -3.10 -5.24 18.11
N LYS A 97 -2.58 -6.35 17.54
CA LYS A 97 -2.62 -7.70 18.15
C LYS A 97 -4.04 -8.19 18.46
N PHE A 98 -5.00 -7.76 17.67
CA PHE A 98 -6.39 -8.21 17.77
C PHE A 98 -6.66 -9.46 16.91
N SER A 99 -7.85 -10.03 17.06
CA SER A 99 -8.30 -11.11 16.16
C SER A 99 -8.53 -10.56 14.74
N LYS A 100 -8.59 -11.46 13.76
CA LYS A 100 -8.77 -11.09 12.34
C LYS A 100 -10.12 -10.39 12.08
N GLU A 101 -11.12 -10.70 12.90
CA GLU A 101 -12.48 -10.18 12.80
C GLU A 101 -12.64 -8.80 13.45
N ALA A 102 -11.70 -8.41 14.33
CA ALA A 102 -11.73 -7.12 14.97
C ALA A 102 -11.26 -6.03 13.99
N PRO A 103 -11.94 -4.87 13.94
CA PRO A 103 -11.46 -3.75 13.15
C PRO A 103 -10.16 -3.20 13.76
N PRO A 104 -9.21 -2.73 12.94
CA PRO A 104 -8.02 -2.06 13.46
C PRO A 104 -8.39 -0.74 14.16
N THR A 105 -7.55 -0.31 15.10
CA THR A 105 -7.71 1.00 15.73
C THR A 105 -7.45 2.12 14.73
N PHE A 106 -8.07 3.28 14.95
CA PHE A 106 -7.83 4.45 14.10
C PHE A 106 -6.37 4.92 14.18
N GLU A 107 -5.72 4.82 15.35
CA GLU A 107 -4.29 5.10 15.53
C GLU A 107 -3.43 4.20 14.63
N SER A 108 -3.72 2.90 14.57
CA SER A 108 -2.99 1.96 13.70
C SER A 108 -3.21 2.24 12.21
N ILE A 109 -4.40 2.70 11.83
CA ILE A 109 -4.64 3.20 10.46
C ILE A 109 -3.79 4.44 10.18
N LEU A 110 -3.78 5.43 11.09
CA LEU A 110 -2.99 6.66 10.94
C LEU A 110 -1.48 6.37 10.92
N LEU A 111 -1.02 5.34 11.63
CA LEU A 111 0.37 4.88 11.59
C LEU A 111 0.72 4.36 10.19
N VAL A 112 -0.10 3.49 9.60
CA VAL A 112 0.16 2.98 8.26
C VAL A 112 0.12 4.11 7.22
N VAL A 113 -0.80 5.07 7.37
CA VAL A 113 -0.81 6.29 6.55
C VAL A 113 0.52 7.05 6.69
N GLN A 114 1.03 7.22 7.92
CA GLN A 114 2.34 7.86 8.11
C GLN A 114 3.45 7.14 7.35
N LEU A 115 3.48 5.81 7.43
CA LEU A 115 4.50 5.02 6.75
C LEU A 115 4.39 5.10 5.22
N VAL A 116 3.18 5.26 4.66
CA VAL A 116 3.00 5.57 3.23
C VAL A 116 3.53 6.97 2.90
N ILE A 117 3.33 7.95 3.77
CA ILE A 117 3.86 9.31 3.57
C ILE A 117 5.39 9.27 3.58
N GLU A 118 5.98 8.63 4.59
CA GLU A 118 7.42 8.61 4.86
C GLU A 118 8.20 7.56 4.05
N SER A 119 7.54 6.70 3.29
CA SER A 119 8.24 5.76 2.41
C SER A 119 9.00 6.52 1.32
N ASP A 120 10.30 6.26 1.25
CA ASP A 120 11.26 6.93 0.38
C ASP A 120 11.75 6.03 -0.76
N PHE A 121 11.40 4.74 -0.73
CA PHE A 121 11.80 3.77 -1.74
C PHE A 121 10.62 2.91 -2.22
N VAL A 122 10.70 2.46 -3.47
CA VAL A 122 9.80 1.46 -4.07
C VAL A 122 10.64 0.23 -4.37
N ASP A 123 10.17 -0.95 -3.95
CA ASP A 123 10.84 -2.24 -4.21
C ASP A 123 11.17 -2.40 -5.71
N ASP A 124 12.23 -3.15 -6.01
CA ASP A 124 12.70 -3.35 -7.38
C ASP A 124 11.69 -4.11 -8.25
N HIS A 125 10.68 -4.72 -7.64
CA HIS A 125 9.62 -5.42 -8.33
C HIS A 125 8.23 -4.90 -7.95
N ALA A 126 7.40 -4.71 -8.96
CA ALA A 126 5.95 -4.67 -8.79
C ALA A 126 5.37 -6.09 -8.89
N GLU A 127 4.11 -6.24 -8.51
CA GLU A 127 3.40 -7.51 -8.59
C GLU A 127 2.12 -7.39 -9.40
N TRP A 128 1.95 -8.30 -10.36
CA TRP A 128 0.71 -8.44 -11.11
C TRP A 128 -0.04 -9.72 -10.70
N LYS A 129 -1.30 -9.58 -10.32
CA LYS A 129 -2.12 -10.68 -9.79
C LYS A 129 -3.51 -10.73 -10.45
N GLY A 130 -3.54 -10.66 -11.78
CA GLY A 130 -4.80 -10.70 -12.53
C GLY A 130 -5.69 -9.45 -12.40
N TYR A 131 -5.18 -8.36 -11.83
CA TYR A 131 -5.89 -7.08 -11.79
C TYR A 131 -5.48 -6.20 -12.99
N PRO A 132 -6.26 -5.17 -13.36
CA PRO A 132 -5.87 -4.25 -14.44
C PRO A 132 -4.66 -3.37 -14.10
N LYS A 133 -4.07 -3.53 -12.92
CA LYS A 133 -2.98 -2.70 -12.39
C LYS A 133 -2.01 -3.54 -11.58
N LEU A 134 -0.84 -2.98 -11.34
CA LEU A 134 0.21 -3.49 -10.50
C LEU A 134 0.01 -3.11 -9.04
N ALA A 135 0.53 -3.97 -8.18
CA ALA A 135 0.75 -3.70 -6.79
C ALA A 135 2.24 -3.35 -6.58
N TYR A 136 2.49 -2.19 -5.99
CA TYR A 136 3.81 -1.66 -5.69
C TYR A 136 4.11 -1.84 -4.21
N THR A 137 5.34 -2.20 -3.86
CA THR A 137 5.75 -2.26 -2.46
C THR A 137 6.55 -1.01 -2.12
N LEU A 138 5.93 -0.13 -1.33
CA LEU A 138 6.60 1.00 -0.72
C LEU A 138 7.41 0.52 0.47
N VAL A 139 8.64 1.01 0.59
CA VAL A 139 9.55 0.67 1.67
C VAL A 139 9.88 1.93 2.44
N HIS A 140 9.73 1.87 3.76
CA HIS A 140 10.25 2.88 4.67
C HIS A 140 11.38 2.26 5.48
N THR A 141 12.56 2.87 5.40
CA THR A 141 13.74 2.49 6.20
C THR A 141 14.00 3.54 7.27
N GLY A 142 13.19 3.54 8.32
CA GLY A 142 13.35 4.38 9.50
C GLY A 142 13.54 3.52 10.75
N TYR A 143 14.14 4.11 11.78
CA TYR A 143 14.24 3.50 13.11
C TYR A 143 14.97 2.14 13.17
N GLY A 144 15.86 1.87 12.21
CA GLY A 144 16.61 0.61 12.14
C GLY A 144 15.81 -0.58 11.59
N GLU A 145 14.56 -0.36 11.16
CA GLU A 145 13.67 -1.37 10.62
C GLU A 145 13.27 -1.10 9.16
N LYS A 146 12.75 -2.13 8.48
CA LYS A 146 12.21 -2.01 7.12
C LYS A 146 10.71 -2.32 7.13
N PHE A 147 9.89 -1.33 6.85
CA PHE A 147 8.44 -1.50 6.71
C PHE A 147 8.09 -1.62 5.25
N LYS A 148 7.35 -2.67 4.89
CA LYS A 148 6.85 -2.88 3.52
C LYS A 148 5.35 -2.69 3.48
N ILE A 149 4.89 -1.83 2.59
CA ILE A 149 3.48 -1.52 2.39
C ILE A 149 3.16 -1.72 0.93
N THR A 150 2.32 -2.69 0.63
CA THR A 150 1.88 -2.96 -0.73
C THR A 150 0.68 -2.09 -1.05
N VAL A 151 0.79 -1.28 -2.08
CA VAL A 151 -0.23 -0.34 -2.55
C VAL A 151 -0.53 -0.56 -4.02
N SER A 152 -1.69 -0.10 -4.47
CA SER A 152 -1.99 0.11 -5.89
C SER A 152 -2.55 1.51 -6.06
N PHE A 153 -2.47 2.04 -7.28
CA PHE A 153 -2.99 3.36 -7.60
C PHE A 153 -4.25 3.22 -8.45
N GLU A 154 -5.24 4.05 -8.17
CA GLU A 154 -6.49 4.12 -8.91
C GLU A 154 -6.67 5.56 -9.37
N MET A 155 -6.76 5.74 -10.68
CA MET A 155 -6.78 7.07 -11.32
C MET A 155 -8.11 7.32 -12.04
N VAL A 156 -9.07 6.41 -11.89
CA VAL A 156 -10.41 6.51 -12.50
C VAL A 156 -11.35 7.08 -11.45
N ASP A 157 -12.12 8.10 -11.83
CA ASP A 157 -13.04 8.90 -10.99
C ASP A 157 -12.36 9.79 -9.94
N GLN A 158 -11.47 9.23 -9.12
CA GLN A 158 -10.70 9.95 -8.11
C GLN A 158 -9.31 9.32 -7.98
N GLU A 159 -8.27 10.16 -7.83
CA GLU A 159 -6.91 9.67 -7.64
C GLU A 159 -6.70 9.25 -6.18
N HIS A 160 -6.50 7.95 -5.95
CA HIS A 160 -6.22 7.44 -4.61
C HIS A 160 -5.20 6.30 -4.59
N ILE A 161 -4.56 6.18 -3.43
CA ILE A 161 -3.65 5.09 -3.08
C ILE A 161 -4.46 4.04 -2.32
N LYS A 162 -4.56 2.84 -2.89
CA LYS A 162 -5.24 1.72 -2.27
C LYS A 162 -4.23 0.81 -1.59
N VAL A 163 -4.23 0.78 -0.26
CA VAL A 163 -3.40 -0.10 0.56
C VAL A 163 -3.96 -1.52 0.51
N ILE A 164 -3.15 -2.44 0.00
CA ILE A 164 -3.51 -3.85 -0.22
C ILE A 164 -3.07 -4.68 0.98
N THR A 165 -1.83 -4.54 1.42
CA THR A 165 -1.30 -5.27 2.57
C THR A 165 -0.17 -4.50 3.25
N VAL A 166 0.08 -4.84 4.51
CA VAL A 166 1.16 -4.28 5.32
C VAL A 166 1.97 -5.44 5.86
N SER A 167 3.25 -5.54 5.49
CA SER A 167 4.16 -6.61 5.90
C SER A 167 5.31 -6.08 6.75
N ASN A 168 5.33 -6.54 8.00
CA ASN A 168 6.51 -6.59 8.86
C ASN A 168 6.24 -7.62 9.98
N GLU A 169 7.27 -8.31 10.44
CA GLU A 169 7.24 -9.17 11.62
C GLU A 169 7.28 -8.34 12.92
N HIS A 170 7.88 -7.13 12.88
CA HIS A 170 8.17 -6.29 14.05
C HIS A 170 7.31 -5.02 14.18
N ILE A 171 6.19 -4.93 13.46
CA ILE A 171 5.32 -3.74 13.50
C ILE A 171 4.85 -3.33 14.92
N SER A 172 4.78 -4.29 15.85
CA SER A 172 4.52 -4.04 17.27
C SER A 172 5.63 -3.31 17.99
N GLU A 173 6.88 -3.60 17.64
CA GLU A 173 8.06 -2.93 18.21
C GLU A 173 8.11 -1.49 17.74
N LEU A 174 7.64 -1.17 16.52
CA LEU A 174 7.44 0.20 16.08
C LEU A 174 6.33 0.91 16.87
N THR A 175 5.20 0.27 17.16
CA THR A 175 4.14 0.91 17.96
C THR A 175 4.65 1.25 19.37
N ALA A 176 5.46 0.37 19.95
CA ALA A 176 6.15 0.63 21.22
C ALA A 176 7.24 1.70 21.09
N SER A 177 8.10 1.63 20.06
CA SER A 177 9.23 2.55 19.85
C SER A 177 8.78 3.96 19.47
N LEU A 178 7.69 4.10 18.71
CA LEU A 178 7.05 5.39 18.42
C LEU A 178 6.39 5.98 19.66
N MET A 179 5.95 5.16 20.62
CA MET A 179 5.51 5.63 21.94
C MET A 179 6.69 6.01 22.85
N GLU A 180 7.90 5.50 22.59
CA GLU A 180 9.12 5.83 23.34
C GLU A 180 9.87 7.04 22.77
N LEU A 181 9.61 7.44 21.52
CA LEU A 181 10.16 8.67 20.94
C LEU A 181 9.47 9.90 21.56
N PRO A 182 10.21 10.80 22.26
CA PRO A 182 9.62 11.90 23.00
C PRO A 182 8.70 12.79 22.17
N GLU A 183 9.11 13.15 20.95
CA GLU A 183 8.33 14.01 20.05
C GLU A 183 7.01 13.39 19.58
N ILE A 184 6.94 12.05 19.46
CA ILE A 184 5.76 11.34 18.99
C ILE A 184 4.87 10.97 20.18
N SER A 185 5.47 10.57 21.31
CA SER A 185 4.81 10.50 22.63
C SER A 185 4.09 11.80 22.96
N ASP A 186 4.77 12.93 22.82
CA ASP A 186 4.23 14.24 23.20
C ASP A 186 3.10 14.63 22.27
N LYS A 187 3.23 14.43 20.95
CA LYS A 187 2.14 14.63 19.99
C LYS A 187 0.94 13.71 20.26
N LEU A 188 1.16 12.46 20.66
CA LEU A 188 0.10 11.51 21.04
C LEU A 188 -0.56 11.87 22.38
N ARG A 189 0.21 12.43 23.31
CA ARG A 189 -0.25 12.82 24.66
C ARG A 189 -1.04 14.12 24.61
N GLU A 190 -0.60 15.09 23.81
CA GLU A 190 -1.34 16.31 23.47
C GLU A 190 -2.65 15.96 22.74
N PHE A 191 -2.58 15.02 21.81
CA PHE A 191 -3.75 14.49 21.12
C PHE A 191 -4.77 13.83 22.07
N LYS A 192 -4.31 13.01 23.04
CA LYS A 192 -5.17 12.40 24.08
C LYS A 192 -5.84 13.45 24.99
N ARG A 193 -5.16 14.55 25.32
CA ARG A 193 -5.75 15.64 26.14
C ARG A 193 -6.88 16.35 25.40
N SER A 194 -6.67 16.67 24.13
CA SER A 194 -7.69 17.32 23.29
C SER A 194 -8.97 16.48 23.13
N LEU A 195 -8.85 15.15 23.11
CA LEU A 195 -9.97 14.22 22.98
C LEU A 195 -10.82 14.07 24.25
N LEU A 196 -10.21 14.25 25.41
CA LEU A 196 -10.89 14.09 26.71
C LEU A 196 -11.45 15.40 27.25
N GLY A 197 -11.31 16.51 26.51
CA GLY A 197 -11.68 17.85 26.99
C GLY A 197 -10.90 18.25 28.25
N LEU A 198 -9.68 17.71 28.39
CA LEU A 198 -8.76 18.02 29.48
C LEU A 198 -7.80 19.10 29.01
N ASP A 199 -8.35 20.26 28.63
CA ASP A 199 -7.62 21.51 28.52
C ASP A 199 -7.78 22.31 29.81
#